data_AF-K6DPD9-F1
#
_entry.id   AF-K6DPD9-F1
#
_cell.length_a   1.000
_cell.length_b   1.000
_cell.length_c   1.000
_cell.angle_alpha   90.00
_cell.angle_beta   90.00
_cell.angle_gamma   90.00
#
_symmetry.space_group_name_H-M   'P 1'
#
loop_
_entity.id
_entity.type
_entity.pdbx_description
1 polymer ?
#
loop_
_entity_poly.entity_id
_entity_poly.type
_entity_poly.pdbx_seq_one_letter_code
_entity_poly.pdbx_strand_id
1 'polypeptide(L)'
;MKHKFTKYLGRVTENLELDFEEKWIYVHYTIGSSEKTACLLKNENKSEIEYLDSFFEENKVSEEMQNEVKKFLINEKNRNETHWNEFTTFLMKTLSLNMVFGIAIALSVYGGFRLGSFLDNRFELYPTFTLIGTFLGIGIGGLTVYSMVQKYFKSPKQEERKNKDPLRMDLTDNKNHPIIDVSIEEVRKAVRSFSDNLPKGVFRTILVQEDNSIDFKQLAPLLGGIPSKKFYMSKETYDLFEDGEKQIPIEMDIVQKAVDLYVKEQKEYPMLKFDPQRRVNYYQLLQEHYLKAAPETQFYITDLDGLITHIKPQKKNSSLS
;
A
#
# COMPACT_ATOMS: atom_id res chain seq x y z
N MET A 1 20.55 -8.93 0.06
CA MET A 1 20.33 -7.86 1.08
C MET A 1 21.21 -8.20 2.28
N LYS A 2 22.05 -7.27 2.74
CA LYS A 2 23.03 -7.52 3.82
C LYS A 2 22.40 -7.36 5.19
N HIS A 3 22.45 -8.41 6.00
CA HIS A 3 21.96 -8.46 7.37
C HIS A 3 23.10 -8.79 8.32
N LYS A 4 23.22 -8.00 9.40
CA LYS A 4 24.26 -8.17 10.41
C LYS A 4 23.62 -8.53 11.75
N PHE A 5 24.16 -9.57 12.36
CA PHE A 5 23.80 -10.06 13.69
C PHE A 5 25.02 -9.94 14.59
N THR A 6 24.84 -9.44 15.80
CA THR A 6 25.91 -9.26 16.79
C THR A 6 25.43 -9.77 18.15
N LYS A 7 26.21 -10.65 18.77
CA LYS A 7 25.97 -11.19 20.11
C LYS A 7 27.17 -11.01 21.02
N TYR A 8 26.87 -10.79 22.29
CA TYR A 8 27.86 -10.62 23.35
C TYR A 8 27.85 -11.86 24.24
N LEU A 9 28.80 -12.78 24.01
CA LEU A 9 28.97 -13.99 24.79
C LEU A 9 29.98 -13.75 25.92
N GLY A 10 29.57 -12.94 26.91
CA GLY A 10 30.40 -12.57 28.06
C GLY A 10 31.61 -11.70 27.68
N ARG A 11 32.79 -12.31 27.46
CA ARG A 11 34.05 -11.61 27.12
C ARG A 11 34.36 -11.61 25.62
N VAL A 12 33.56 -12.29 24.80
CA VAL A 12 33.78 -12.44 23.36
C VAL A 12 32.57 -11.91 22.61
N THR A 13 32.81 -11.14 21.55
CA THR A 13 31.76 -10.67 20.63
C THR A 13 31.74 -11.60 19.43
N GLU A 14 30.53 -12.05 19.08
CA GLU A 14 30.24 -12.89 17.92
C GLU A 14 29.46 -12.04 16.92
N ASN A 15 29.94 -11.89 15.68
CA ASN A 15 29.21 -11.24 14.61
C ASN A 15 29.00 -12.19 13.43
N LEU A 16 27.83 -12.12 12.83
CA LEU A 16 27.47 -12.86 11.63
C LEU A 16 26.83 -11.89 10.63
N GLU A 17 27.37 -11.80 9.44
CA GLU A 17 26.81 -11.05 8.31
C GLU A 17 26.34 -12.03 7.24
N LEU A 18 25.09 -11.86 6.80
CA LEU A 18 24.44 -12.66 5.77
C LEU A 18 24.05 -11.77 4.60
N ASP A 19 24.39 -12.17 3.37
CA ASP A 19 23.89 -11.54 2.16
C ASP A 19 23.21 -12.58 1.27
N PHE A 20 21.91 -12.39 1.03
CA PHE A 20 21.10 -13.25 0.19
C PHE A 20 21.05 -12.70 -1.23
N GLU A 21 21.54 -13.50 -2.18
CA GLU A 21 21.40 -13.30 -3.63
C GLU A 21 20.52 -14.40 -4.25
N GLU A 22 20.22 -14.28 -5.56
CA GLU A 22 19.37 -15.25 -6.27
C GLU A 22 19.92 -16.68 -6.24
N LYS A 23 21.24 -16.84 -6.37
CA LYS A 23 21.90 -18.14 -6.45
C LYS A 23 22.85 -18.43 -5.30
N TRP A 24 23.16 -17.44 -4.47
CA TRP A 24 24.22 -17.54 -3.46
C TRP A 24 23.76 -16.96 -2.12
N ILE A 25 24.33 -17.51 -1.05
CA ILE A 25 24.26 -16.93 0.30
C ILE A 25 25.69 -16.66 0.74
N TYR A 26 26.03 -15.40 0.90
CA TYR A 26 27.31 -15.01 1.47
C TYR A 26 27.19 -14.97 2.98
N VAL A 27 28.13 -15.61 3.65
CA VAL A 27 28.20 -15.68 5.11
C VAL A 27 29.57 -15.19 5.54
N HIS A 28 29.60 -14.18 6.41
CA HIS A 28 30.81 -13.68 7.05
C HIS A 28 30.63 -13.76 8.56
N TYR A 29 31.48 -14.52 9.22
CA TYR A 29 31.37 -14.86 10.64
C TYR A 29 32.66 -14.49 11.36
N THR A 30 32.53 -13.78 12.48
CA THR A 30 33.64 -13.37 13.32
C THR A 30 33.35 -13.68 14.78
N ILE A 31 34.31 -14.27 15.49
CA ILE A 31 34.22 -14.51 16.92
C ILE A 31 35.58 -14.24 17.58
N GLY A 32 35.66 -13.19 18.39
CA GLY A 32 36.92 -12.74 18.98
C GLY A 32 37.97 -12.40 17.91
N SER A 33 39.04 -13.21 17.81
CA SER A 33 40.11 -13.06 16.82
C SER A 33 39.96 -13.97 15.59
N SER A 34 38.92 -14.80 15.54
CA SER A 34 38.69 -15.76 14.45
C SER A 34 37.70 -15.19 13.44
N GLU A 35 38.04 -15.25 12.16
CA GLU A 35 37.22 -14.79 11.04
C GLU A 35 37.05 -15.91 10.01
N LYS A 36 35.82 -16.07 9.50
CA LYS A 36 35.43 -17.11 8.55
C LYS A 36 34.46 -16.53 7.52
N THR A 37 34.67 -16.87 6.26
CA THR A 37 33.81 -16.42 5.16
C THR A 37 33.44 -17.63 4.30
N ALA A 38 32.17 -17.75 3.93
CA ALA A 38 31.69 -18.77 3.02
C ALA A 38 30.72 -18.19 1.99
N CYS A 39 30.66 -18.84 0.83
CA CYS A 39 29.66 -18.60 -0.19
C CYS A 39 28.92 -19.91 -0.47
N LEU A 40 27.64 -19.96 -0.11
CA LEU A 40 26.82 -21.16 -0.20
C LEU A 40 25.97 -21.09 -1.47
N LEU A 41 26.05 -22.11 -2.31
CA LEU A 41 25.27 -22.21 -3.55
C LEU A 41 23.85 -22.71 -3.26
N LYS A 42 22.83 -21.94 -3.66
CA LYS A 42 21.43 -22.34 -3.63
C LYS A 42 21.18 -23.37 -4.75
N ASN A 43 20.72 -24.55 -4.38
CA ASN A 43 20.29 -25.63 -5.27
C ASN A 43 18.76 -25.84 -5.06
N GLU A 44 18.03 -26.32 -6.05
CA GLU A 44 16.59 -26.04 -6.17
C GLU A 44 15.65 -26.74 -5.16
N ASN A 45 16.11 -27.33 -4.04
CA ASN A 45 15.24 -28.10 -3.14
C ASN A 45 15.51 -27.96 -1.63
N LYS A 46 16.22 -26.93 -1.16
CA LYS A 46 16.46 -26.74 0.29
C LYS A 46 16.07 -25.34 0.76
N SER A 47 15.63 -25.23 2.01
CA SER A 47 15.36 -23.93 2.63
C SER A 47 16.68 -23.16 2.89
N GLU A 48 16.61 -21.82 2.95
CA GLU A 48 17.79 -20.99 3.27
C GLU A 48 18.41 -21.33 4.63
N ILE A 49 17.60 -21.84 5.56
CA ILE A 49 18.04 -22.34 6.87
C ILE A 49 18.90 -23.59 6.72
N GLU A 50 18.48 -24.55 5.89
CA GLU A 50 19.23 -25.79 5.66
C GLU A 50 20.59 -25.55 5.01
N TYR A 51 20.74 -24.49 4.21
CA TYR A 51 22.05 -24.09 3.68
C TYR A 51 22.97 -23.58 4.77
N LEU A 52 22.42 -22.85 5.75
CA LEU A 52 23.18 -22.25 6.83
C LEU A 52 23.50 -23.24 7.96
N ASP A 53 22.67 -24.27 8.17
CA ASP A 53 22.88 -25.25 9.24
C ASP A 53 24.27 -25.94 9.12
N SER A 54 24.69 -26.36 7.92
CA SER A 54 26.02 -26.95 7.71
C SER A 54 27.16 -25.97 8.06
N PHE A 55 26.99 -24.69 7.74
CA PHE A 55 27.97 -23.66 8.09
C PHE A 55 28.01 -23.39 9.61
N PHE A 56 26.85 -23.38 10.26
CA PHE A 56 26.73 -23.18 11.71
C PHE A 56 27.38 -24.30 12.50
N GLU A 57 27.16 -25.56 12.08
CA GLU A 57 27.78 -26.74 12.70
C GLU A 57 29.30 -26.73 12.55
N GLU A 58 29.81 -26.46 11.35
CA GLU A 58 31.26 -26.45 11.06
C GLU A 58 31.99 -25.35 11.86
N ASN A 59 31.38 -24.17 11.99
CA ASN A 59 32.00 -23.01 12.63
C ASN A 59 31.64 -22.84 14.11
N LYS A 60 30.90 -23.80 14.69
CA LYS A 60 30.44 -23.79 16.09
C LYS A 60 29.78 -22.46 16.49
N VAL A 61 28.92 -21.96 15.62
CA VAL A 61 28.14 -20.72 15.84
C VAL A 61 27.22 -20.94 17.04
N SER A 62 27.09 -19.94 17.92
CA SER A 62 26.33 -20.08 19.16
C SER A 62 24.85 -20.37 18.93
N GLU A 63 24.22 -21.14 19.82
CA GLU A 63 22.78 -21.44 19.72
C GLU A 63 21.92 -20.17 19.77
N GLU A 64 22.35 -19.14 20.49
CA GLU A 64 21.67 -17.84 20.53
C GLU A 64 21.68 -17.14 19.18
N MET A 65 22.83 -17.14 18.48
CA MET A 65 22.98 -16.58 17.15
C MET A 65 22.15 -17.36 16.12
N GLN A 66 22.22 -18.71 16.16
CA GLN A 66 21.43 -19.57 15.26
C GLN A 66 19.93 -19.33 15.41
N ASN A 67 19.45 -19.20 16.65
CA ASN A 67 18.04 -18.94 16.93
C ASN A 67 17.58 -17.56 16.43
N GLU A 68 18.42 -16.54 16.49
CA GLU A 68 18.11 -15.21 15.96
C GLU A 68 18.01 -15.21 14.43
N VAL A 69 18.95 -15.87 13.76
CA VAL A 69 18.91 -16.02 12.29
C VAL A 69 17.68 -16.82 11.86
N LYS A 70 17.35 -17.92 12.55
CA LYS A 70 16.14 -18.71 12.27
C LYS A 70 14.86 -17.87 12.42
N LYS A 71 14.76 -17.07 13.49
CA LYS A 71 13.64 -16.14 13.67
C LYS A 71 13.56 -15.09 12.56
N PHE A 72 14.69 -14.55 12.13
CA PHE A 72 14.76 -13.59 11.04
C PHE A 72 14.21 -14.18 9.74
N LEU A 73 14.67 -15.36 9.34
CA LEU A 73 14.26 -16.03 8.10
C LEU A 73 12.77 -16.42 8.10
N ILE A 74 12.25 -16.88 9.25
CA ILE A 74 10.82 -17.21 9.41
C ILE A 74 9.97 -15.93 9.30
N ASN A 75 10.38 -14.84 9.96
CA ASN A 75 9.66 -13.58 9.92
C ASN A 75 9.65 -12.96 8.53
N GLU A 76 10.74 -13.05 7.78
CA GLU A 76 10.82 -12.55 6.41
C GLU A 76 9.87 -13.30 5.47
N LYS A 77 9.82 -14.63 5.57
CA LYS A 77 8.88 -15.47 4.82
C LYS A 77 7.42 -15.10 5.12
N ASN A 78 7.07 -14.99 6.41
CA ASN A 78 5.73 -14.60 6.84
C ASN A 78 5.35 -13.18 6.38
N ARG A 79 6.31 -12.25 6.39
CA ARG A 79 6.10 -10.88 5.92
C ARG A 79 5.81 -10.82 4.43
N ASN A 80 6.49 -11.63 3.60
CA ASN A 80 6.21 -11.73 2.17
C ASN A 80 4.81 -12.27 1.91
N GLU A 81 4.39 -13.33 2.60
CA GLU A 81 3.01 -13.86 2.48
C GLU A 81 1.97 -12.83 2.92
N THR A 82 2.26 -12.06 3.97
CA THR A 82 1.39 -10.97 4.44
C THR A 82 1.27 -9.86 3.40
N HIS A 83 2.38 -9.41 2.80
CA HIS A 83 2.37 -8.42 1.72
C HIS A 83 1.58 -8.89 0.49
N TRP A 84 1.69 -10.17 0.10
CA TRP A 84 0.88 -10.74 -0.98
C TRP A 84 -0.62 -10.76 -0.66
N ASN A 85 -0.98 -11.10 0.58
CA ASN A 85 -2.36 -11.06 1.03
C ASN A 85 -2.91 -9.64 1.11
N GLU A 86 -2.10 -8.67 1.56
CA GLU A 86 -2.46 -7.25 1.60
C GLU A 86 -2.63 -6.67 0.20
N PHE A 87 -1.71 -6.98 -0.73
CA PHE A 87 -1.78 -6.54 -2.12
C PHE A 87 -3.02 -7.10 -2.83
N THR A 88 -3.33 -8.39 -2.65
CA THR A 88 -4.54 -8.99 -3.22
C THR A 88 -5.82 -8.42 -2.60
N THR A 89 -5.81 -8.14 -1.29
CA THR A 89 -6.91 -7.47 -0.60
C THR A 89 -7.08 -6.02 -1.08
N PHE A 90 -5.98 -5.31 -1.32
CA PHE A 90 -5.98 -3.97 -1.89
C PHE A 90 -6.57 -3.95 -3.30
N LEU A 91 -6.16 -4.87 -4.18
CA LEU A 91 -6.74 -5.00 -5.52
C LEU A 91 -8.24 -5.26 -5.46
N MET A 92 -8.69 -6.13 -4.56
CA MET A 92 -10.12 -6.46 -4.37
C MET A 92 -10.94 -5.31 -3.78
N LYS A 93 -10.33 -4.42 -2.98
CA LYS A 93 -11.02 -3.25 -2.42
C LYS A 93 -11.09 -2.08 -3.40
N THR A 94 -10.10 -1.92 -4.26
CA THR A 94 -9.96 -0.75 -5.15
C THR A 94 -10.59 -0.95 -6.52
N LEU A 95 -10.77 -2.19 -6.96
CA LEU A 95 -11.34 -2.54 -8.26
C LEU A 95 -12.61 -3.37 -8.08
N SER A 96 -13.56 -3.25 -9.01
CA SER A 96 -14.73 -4.14 -8.99
C SER A 96 -14.29 -5.61 -9.08
N LEU A 97 -14.96 -6.49 -8.34
CA LEU A 97 -14.62 -7.92 -8.26
C LEU A 97 -14.48 -8.57 -9.66
N ASN A 98 -15.36 -8.19 -10.59
CA ASN A 98 -15.33 -8.66 -11.99
C ASN A 98 -14.09 -8.16 -12.75
N MET A 99 -13.61 -6.95 -12.45
CA MET A 99 -12.42 -6.36 -13.06
C MET A 99 -11.13 -7.03 -12.54
N VAL A 100 -11.08 -7.38 -11.25
CA VAL A 100 -9.94 -8.13 -10.68
C VAL A 100 -9.84 -9.52 -11.29
N PHE A 101 -10.97 -10.22 -11.45
CA PHE A 101 -10.99 -11.52 -12.13
C PHE A 101 -10.58 -11.41 -13.59
N GLY A 102 -11.06 -10.37 -14.30
CA GLY A 102 -10.67 -10.10 -15.68
C GLY A 102 -9.16 -9.87 -15.83
N ILE A 103 -8.57 -9.06 -14.95
CA ILE A 103 -7.12 -8.77 -14.97
C ILE A 103 -6.31 -10.02 -14.64
N ALA A 104 -6.72 -10.79 -13.62
CA ALA A 104 -6.02 -12.01 -13.23
C ALA A 104 -5.99 -13.05 -14.37
N ILE A 105 -7.12 -13.26 -15.05
CA ILE A 105 -7.21 -14.16 -16.20
C ILE A 105 -6.37 -13.60 -17.36
N ALA A 106 -6.49 -12.32 -17.68
CA ALA A 106 -5.76 -11.70 -18.77
C ALA A 106 -4.23 -11.81 -18.60
N LEU A 107 -3.71 -11.54 -17.41
CA LEU A 107 -2.29 -11.68 -17.08
C LEU A 107 -1.82 -13.14 -17.16
N SER A 108 -2.62 -14.09 -16.67
CA SER A 108 -2.28 -15.52 -16.73
C SER A 108 -2.22 -16.04 -18.18
N VAL A 109 -3.19 -15.65 -18.99
CA VAL A 109 -3.25 -16.01 -20.42
C VAL A 109 -2.12 -15.34 -21.19
N TYR A 110 -1.86 -14.06 -20.95
CA TYR A 110 -0.78 -13.33 -21.61
C TYR A 110 0.60 -13.89 -21.24
N GLY A 111 0.83 -14.23 -19.96
CA GLY A 111 2.05 -14.88 -19.50
C GLY A 111 2.26 -16.24 -20.17
N GLY A 112 1.21 -17.07 -20.21
CA GLY A 112 1.24 -18.37 -20.88
C GLY A 112 1.52 -18.26 -22.38
N PHE A 113 0.87 -17.32 -23.07
CA PHE A 113 1.12 -17.02 -24.48
C PHE A 113 2.56 -16.56 -24.72
N ARG A 114 3.05 -15.61 -23.91
CA ARG A 114 4.40 -15.04 -24.06
C ARG A 114 5.50 -16.09 -23.82
N LEU A 115 5.35 -16.89 -22.77
CA LEU A 115 6.28 -18.00 -22.48
C LEU A 115 6.24 -19.07 -23.58
N GLY A 116 5.04 -19.43 -24.04
CA GLY A 116 4.87 -20.38 -25.13
C GLY A 116 5.53 -19.91 -26.43
N SER A 117 5.31 -18.64 -26.80
CA SER A 117 5.91 -18.03 -28.00
C SER A 117 7.43 -17.91 -27.91
N PHE A 118 7.96 -17.67 -26.70
CA PHE A 118 9.40 -17.65 -26.47
C PHE A 118 10.03 -19.03 -26.64
N LEU A 119 9.35 -20.08 -26.17
CA LEU A 119 9.81 -21.47 -26.32
C LEU A 119 9.71 -21.95 -27.77
N ASP A 120 8.60 -21.66 -28.46
CA ASP A 120 8.45 -22.00 -29.88
C ASP A 120 9.56 -21.34 -30.74
N ASN A 121 9.86 -20.06 -30.49
CA ASN A 121 10.95 -19.35 -31.19
C ASN A 121 12.34 -19.91 -30.88
N ARG A 122 12.54 -20.51 -29.70
CA ARG A 122 13.83 -21.07 -29.29
C ARG A 122 14.09 -22.47 -29.83
N PHE A 123 13.03 -23.25 -30.06
CA PHE A 123 13.14 -24.64 -30.50
C PHE A 123 12.70 -24.87 -31.95
N GLU A 124 12.32 -23.82 -32.70
CA GLU A 124 11.80 -23.88 -34.08
C GLU A 124 10.62 -24.86 -34.24
N LEU A 125 9.85 -25.03 -33.16
CA LEU A 125 8.68 -25.88 -33.18
C LEU A 125 7.49 -25.05 -33.67
N TYR A 126 6.65 -25.65 -34.53
CA TYR A 126 5.33 -25.10 -34.87
C TYR A 126 4.61 -24.66 -33.58
N PRO A 127 3.69 -23.66 -33.60
CA PRO A 127 3.16 -22.93 -32.43
C PRO A 127 2.38 -23.81 -31.42
N THR A 128 3.05 -24.82 -30.90
CA THR A 128 2.55 -25.91 -30.10
C THR A 128 2.76 -25.56 -28.63
N PHE A 129 3.93 -24.99 -28.28
CA PHE A 129 4.13 -24.44 -26.94
C PHE A 129 3.32 -23.18 -26.70
N THR A 130 3.06 -22.36 -27.72
CA THR A 130 2.14 -21.22 -27.63
C THR A 130 0.72 -21.70 -27.36
N LEU A 131 0.26 -22.73 -28.06
CA LEU A 131 -1.08 -23.31 -27.84
C LEU A 131 -1.19 -23.91 -26.43
N ILE A 132 -0.23 -24.75 -26.04
CA ILE A 132 -0.16 -25.39 -24.72
C ILE A 132 -0.05 -24.33 -23.61
N GLY A 133 0.81 -23.33 -23.79
CA GLY A 133 1.01 -22.22 -22.85
C GLY A 133 -0.25 -21.39 -22.67
N THR A 134 -1.02 -21.16 -23.74
CA THR A 134 -2.29 -20.45 -23.66
C THR A 134 -3.33 -21.25 -22.88
N PHE A 135 -3.47 -22.55 -23.14
CA PHE A 135 -4.38 -23.41 -22.37
C PHE A 135 -3.98 -23.53 -20.89
N LEU A 136 -2.68 -23.63 -20.60
CA LEU A 136 -2.16 -23.56 -19.23
C LEU A 136 -2.45 -22.21 -18.58
N GLY A 137 -2.30 -21.12 -19.30
CA GLY A 137 -2.62 -19.77 -18.82
C GLY A 137 -4.10 -19.61 -18.45
N ILE A 138 -5.00 -20.17 -19.25
CA ILE A 138 -6.44 -20.21 -18.94
C ILE A 138 -6.71 -21.09 -17.71
N GLY A 139 -6.09 -22.27 -17.62
CA GLY A 139 -6.25 -23.18 -16.49
C GLY A 139 -5.78 -22.59 -15.17
N ILE A 140 -4.58 -22.00 -15.16
CA ILE A 140 -4.00 -21.30 -14.00
C ILE A 140 -4.84 -20.05 -13.66
N GLY A 141 -5.26 -19.28 -14.66
CA GLY A 141 -6.14 -18.11 -14.46
C GLY A 141 -7.49 -18.48 -13.85
N GLY A 142 -8.10 -19.58 -14.29
CA GLY A 142 -9.33 -20.11 -13.71
C GLY A 142 -9.14 -20.61 -12.29
N LEU A 143 -8.02 -21.30 -12.01
CA LEU A 143 -7.72 -21.84 -10.69
C LEU A 143 -7.40 -20.74 -9.66
N THR A 144 -6.71 -19.68 -10.08
CA THR A 144 -6.46 -18.50 -9.24
C THR A 144 -7.76 -17.78 -8.90
N VAL A 145 -8.62 -17.49 -9.88
CA VAL A 145 -9.96 -16.91 -9.64
C VAL A 145 -10.80 -17.82 -8.74
N TYR A 146 -10.81 -19.14 -8.98
CA TYR A 146 -11.51 -20.09 -8.12
C TYR A 146 -11.01 -20.06 -6.67
N SER A 147 -9.69 -20.02 -6.46
CA SER A 147 -9.11 -19.92 -5.11
C SER A 147 -9.46 -18.59 -4.41
N MET A 148 -9.48 -17.48 -5.15
CA MET A 148 -9.90 -16.17 -4.65
C MET A 148 -11.37 -16.17 -4.25
N VAL A 149 -12.24 -16.71 -5.09
CA VAL A 149 -13.68 -16.89 -4.81
C VAL A 149 -13.89 -17.80 -3.60
N GLN A 150 -13.20 -18.94 -3.53
CA GLN A 150 -13.31 -19.86 -2.41
C GLN A 150 -12.88 -19.19 -1.09
N LYS A 151 -11.78 -18.43 -1.08
CA LYS A 151 -11.29 -17.72 0.11
C LYS A 151 -12.20 -16.54 0.50
N TYR A 152 -12.85 -15.93 -0.48
CA TYR A 152 -13.78 -14.82 -0.28
C TYR A 152 -15.15 -15.27 0.26
N PHE A 153 -15.72 -16.37 -0.28
CA PHE A 153 -17.01 -16.89 0.15
C PHE A 153 -16.92 -17.89 1.31
N LYS A 154 -15.77 -18.54 1.56
CA LYS A 154 -15.50 -19.28 2.80
C LYS A 154 -14.73 -18.42 3.78
N SER A 155 -15.42 -17.49 4.44
CA SER A 155 -15.05 -17.08 5.80
C SER A 155 -15.74 -17.99 6.83
N PRO A 156 -15.11 -18.25 7.99
CA PRO A 156 -15.54 -19.27 8.95
C PRO A 156 -16.83 -18.85 9.63
N LYS A 157 -17.89 -19.66 9.46
CA LYS A 157 -19.12 -19.54 10.26
C LYS A 157 -19.62 -20.93 10.67
N GLN A 158 -19.07 -21.44 11.77
CA GLN A 158 -19.64 -22.42 12.72
C GLN A 158 -18.95 -22.10 14.05
N GLU A 159 -19.59 -21.78 15.17
CA GLU A 159 -20.89 -22.20 15.69
C GLU A 159 -21.68 -20.99 16.21
N GLU A 160 -22.97 -20.91 15.87
CA GLU A 160 -24.06 -21.02 16.86
C GLU A 160 -25.39 -20.94 16.13
N ARG A 161 -26.23 -21.94 16.40
CA ARG A 161 -27.55 -22.15 15.80
C ARG A 161 -28.63 -21.60 16.73
N LYS A 162 -29.55 -20.85 16.11
CA LYS A 162 -31.00 -20.72 16.40
C LYS A 162 -31.45 -19.84 17.58
N ASN A 163 -31.98 -18.65 17.26
CA ASN A 163 -33.45 -18.42 17.29
C ASN A 163 -33.88 -17.17 16.49
N LYS A 164 -35.13 -17.21 16.02
CA LYS A 164 -35.92 -16.31 15.11
C LYS A 164 -36.03 -14.86 15.63
N ASP A 165 -36.34 -13.77 14.91
CA ASP A 165 -37.13 -13.43 13.70
C ASP A 165 -36.68 -12.01 13.17
N PRO A 166 -37.19 -11.48 12.02
CA PRO A 166 -36.47 -10.55 11.14
C PRO A 166 -36.90 -9.07 11.29
N LEU A 167 -36.08 -8.24 11.94
CA LEU A 167 -36.12 -6.78 11.73
C LEU A 167 -34.90 -6.09 12.37
N ARG A 168 -33.79 -5.92 11.63
CA ARG A 168 -32.77 -4.85 11.80
C ARG A 168 -31.60 -5.11 10.86
N MET A 169 -31.48 -4.23 9.88
CA MET A 169 -30.45 -4.26 8.85
C MET A 169 -29.16 -3.62 9.41
N ASP A 170 -28.15 -4.48 9.55
CA ASP A 170 -26.70 -4.29 9.65
C ASP A 170 -26.11 -3.13 10.48
N LEU A 171 -25.97 -3.42 11.77
CA LEU A 171 -24.87 -2.95 12.62
C LEU A 171 -24.06 -4.18 13.10
N THR A 172 -23.07 -4.63 12.34
CA THR A 172 -22.10 -5.61 12.87
C THR A 172 -20.69 -5.37 12.34
N ASP A 173 -19.90 -4.63 13.11
CA ASP A 173 -18.56 -5.09 13.54
C ASP A 173 -18.20 -4.35 14.84
N ASN A 174 -18.44 -5.00 15.98
CA ASN A 174 -18.52 -4.35 17.28
C ASN A 174 -17.26 -4.57 18.12
N LYS A 175 -16.21 -3.77 17.86
CA LYS A 175 -15.51 -3.14 18.98
C LYS A 175 -16.41 -1.97 19.40
N ASN A 176 -17.05 -2.07 20.57
CA ASN A 176 -17.86 -0.99 21.15
C ASN A 176 -16.92 0.19 21.47
N HIS A 177 -16.54 0.96 20.46
CA HIS A 177 -15.91 2.25 20.65
C HIS A 177 -17.01 3.23 21.07
N PRO A 178 -16.86 3.95 22.19
CA PRO A 178 -17.87 4.91 22.62
C PRO A 178 -18.03 5.99 21.54
N ILE A 179 -19.27 6.45 21.36
CA ILE A 179 -19.54 7.62 20.53
C ILE A 179 -19.06 8.84 21.33
N ILE A 180 -18.16 9.62 20.73
CA ILE A 180 -17.56 10.80 21.36
C ILE A 180 -17.86 12.05 20.54
N ASP A 181 -17.94 13.21 21.18
CA ASP A 181 -17.91 14.49 20.47
C ASP A 181 -16.45 14.92 20.36
N VAL A 182 -16.02 15.22 19.14
CA VAL A 182 -14.65 15.67 18.84
C VAL A 182 -14.70 16.87 17.91
N SER A 183 -13.70 17.72 18.05
CA SER A 183 -13.45 18.86 17.18
C SER A 183 -12.64 18.46 15.95
N ILE A 184 -12.72 19.26 14.88
CA ILE A 184 -11.90 19.07 13.68
C ILE A 184 -10.38 19.11 13.99
N GLU A 185 -9.98 19.86 15.01
CA GLU A 185 -8.59 19.94 15.47
C GLU A 185 -8.09 18.61 16.08
N GLU A 186 -8.96 17.93 16.83
CA GLU A 186 -8.65 16.62 17.40
C GLU A 186 -8.58 15.55 16.32
N VAL A 187 -9.50 15.60 15.35
CA VAL A 187 -9.45 14.75 14.15
C VAL A 187 -8.14 15.00 13.40
N ARG A 188 -7.73 16.26 13.20
CA ARG A 188 -6.46 16.61 12.55
C ARG A 188 -5.25 16.04 13.28
N LYS A 189 -5.22 16.13 14.61
CA LYS A 189 -4.16 15.52 15.43
C LYS A 189 -4.15 14.01 15.27
N ALA A 190 -5.30 13.36 15.34
CA ALA A 190 -5.40 11.90 15.20
C ALA A 190 -4.96 11.42 13.81
N VAL A 191 -5.37 12.10 12.74
CA VAL A 191 -4.94 11.81 11.36
C VAL A 191 -3.43 11.97 11.21
N ARG A 192 -2.85 13.03 11.79
CA ARG A 192 -1.40 13.25 11.77
C ARG A 192 -0.65 12.16 12.53
N SER A 193 -1.06 11.86 13.76
CA SER A 193 -0.46 10.78 14.56
C SER A 193 -0.62 9.42 13.90
N PHE A 194 -1.73 9.16 13.22
CA PHE A 194 -1.89 7.94 12.43
C PHE A 194 -0.88 7.89 11.28
N SER A 195 -0.75 9.00 10.53
CA SER A 195 0.18 9.13 9.41
C SER A 195 1.64 8.91 9.81
N ASP A 196 2.04 9.43 10.99
CA ASP A 196 3.40 9.27 11.52
C ASP A 196 3.75 7.82 11.88
N ASN A 197 2.73 6.99 12.16
CA ASN A 197 2.88 5.57 12.49
C ASN A 197 2.72 4.63 11.29
N LEU A 198 2.49 5.16 10.08
CA LEU A 198 2.33 4.33 8.89
C LEU A 198 3.68 3.74 8.44
N PRO A 199 3.70 2.47 7.97
CA PRO A 199 4.88 1.90 7.33
C PRO A 199 5.34 2.76 6.14
N LYS A 200 6.65 2.79 5.90
CA LYS A 200 7.22 3.49 4.74
C LYS A 200 6.57 3.02 3.44
N GLY A 201 6.07 3.96 2.64
CA GLY A 201 5.38 3.68 1.37
C GLY A 201 3.86 3.59 1.46
N VAL A 202 3.27 3.66 2.65
CA VAL A 202 1.80 3.72 2.83
C VAL A 202 1.35 5.18 2.93
N PHE A 203 0.42 5.57 2.07
CA PHE A 203 -0.13 6.93 2.06
C PHE A 203 -1.30 7.08 3.02
N ARG A 204 -1.45 8.26 3.63
CA ARG A 204 -2.57 8.58 4.54
C ARG A 204 -3.94 8.59 3.86
N THR A 205 -4.00 8.49 2.54
CA THR A 205 -5.24 8.32 1.76
C THR A 205 -6.02 7.06 2.15
N ILE A 206 -5.39 6.08 2.82
CA ILE A 206 -6.09 4.88 3.33
C ILE A 206 -7.16 5.20 4.39
N LEU A 207 -7.11 6.38 4.98
CA LEU A 207 -8.12 6.87 5.93
C LEU A 207 -9.36 7.41 5.22
N VAL A 208 -9.29 7.67 3.91
CA VAL A 208 -10.31 8.41 3.16
C VAL A 208 -11.06 7.47 2.22
N GLN A 209 -12.37 7.38 2.40
CA GLN A 209 -13.26 6.59 1.55
C GLN A 209 -13.48 7.26 0.18
N GLU A 210 -14.17 6.58 -0.73
CA GLU A 210 -14.45 7.12 -2.07
C GLU A 210 -15.33 8.37 -2.08
N ASP A 211 -16.17 8.57 -1.06
CA ASP A 211 -17.00 9.77 -0.90
C ASP A 211 -16.31 10.87 -0.05
N ASN A 212 -14.99 10.79 0.08
CA ASN A 212 -14.15 11.65 0.92
C ASN A 212 -14.43 11.54 2.43
N SER A 213 -15.30 10.63 2.89
CA SER A 213 -15.52 10.43 4.33
C SER A 213 -14.34 9.74 5.00
N ILE A 214 -14.08 10.07 6.26
CA ILE A 214 -12.98 9.48 7.02
C ILE A 214 -13.41 8.14 7.64
N ASP A 215 -12.59 7.11 7.47
CA ASP A 215 -12.76 5.83 8.17
C ASP A 215 -12.27 5.91 9.62
N PHE A 216 -13.19 6.32 10.50
CA PHE A 216 -12.92 6.44 11.93
C PHE A 216 -12.66 5.12 12.65
N LYS A 217 -12.88 3.95 12.01
CA LYS A 217 -12.51 2.67 12.63
C LYS A 217 -11.00 2.57 12.83
N GLN A 218 -10.22 3.15 11.92
CA GLN A 218 -8.76 3.18 11.99
C GLN A 218 -8.25 4.24 12.98
N LEU A 219 -9.02 5.32 13.20
CA LEU A 219 -8.67 6.40 14.12
C LEU A 219 -9.21 6.21 15.55
N ALA A 220 -10.17 5.30 15.76
CA ALA A 220 -10.80 5.05 17.05
C ALA A 220 -9.80 4.76 18.19
N PRO A 221 -8.69 4.02 17.99
CA PRO A 221 -7.67 3.84 19.02
C PRO A 221 -6.95 5.14 19.44
N LEU A 222 -6.85 6.11 18.53
CA LEU A 222 -6.18 7.40 18.77
C LEU A 222 -7.12 8.45 19.36
N LEU A 223 -8.39 8.41 18.95
CA LEU A 223 -9.44 9.32 19.44
C LEU A 223 -10.11 8.82 20.73
N GLY A 224 -9.95 7.54 21.07
CA GLY A 224 -10.63 6.91 22.20
C GLY A 224 -12.11 6.57 21.94
N GLY A 225 -12.59 6.76 20.71
CA GLY A 225 -14.00 6.58 20.34
C GLY A 225 -14.24 6.89 18.87
N ILE A 226 -15.49 6.71 18.43
CA ILE A 226 -15.93 7.11 17.08
C ILE A 226 -16.64 8.46 17.20
N PRO A 227 -16.30 9.46 16.38
CA PRO A 227 -16.97 10.74 16.37
C PRO A 227 -18.47 10.63 16.11
N SER A 228 -19.25 11.42 16.84
CA SER A 228 -20.70 11.57 16.62
C SER A 228 -21.03 12.31 15.32
N LYS A 229 -20.12 13.22 14.89
CA LYS A 229 -20.22 14.01 13.66
C LYS A 229 -19.39 13.38 12.55
N LYS A 230 -19.83 13.60 11.31
CA LYS A 230 -19.06 13.19 10.13
C LYS A 230 -18.01 14.25 9.82
N PHE A 231 -16.88 13.76 9.33
CA PHE A 231 -15.79 14.59 8.82
C PHE A 231 -15.33 14.04 7.49
N TYR A 232 -14.87 14.95 6.64
CA TYR A 232 -14.43 14.67 5.29
C TYR A 232 -12.99 15.09 5.12
N MET A 233 -12.28 14.44 4.20
CA MET A 233 -10.88 14.71 3.92
C MET A 233 -10.61 14.62 2.42
N SER A 234 -9.85 15.56 1.87
CA SER A 234 -9.38 15.48 0.49
C SER A 234 -8.29 14.40 0.34
N LYS A 235 -8.36 13.58 -0.72
CA LYS A 235 -7.32 12.60 -1.01
C LYS A 235 -6.06 13.24 -1.60
N GLU A 236 -6.23 14.39 -2.26
CA GLU A 236 -5.14 15.08 -2.96
C GLU A 236 -4.41 16.10 -2.07
N THR A 237 -5.15 16.95 -1.32
CA THR A 237 -4.54 18.00 -0.48
C THR A 237 -4.46 17.64 1.00
N TYR A 238 -5.20 16.61 1.44
CA TYR A 238 -5.29 16.17 2.83
C TYR A 238 -5.94 17.17 3.79
N ASP A 239 -6.59 18.22 3.27
CA ASP A 239 -7.38 19.12 4.12
C ASP A 239 -8.61 18.39 4.68
N LEU A 240 -9.02 18.82 5.86
CA LEU A 240 -10.12 18.25 6.65
C LEU A 240 -11.30 19.22 6.67
N PHE A 241 -12.50 18.67 6.63
CA PHE A 241 -13.76 19.40 6.51
C PHE A 241 -14.84 18.81 7.43
N GLU A 242 -15.75 19.66 7.89
CA GLU A 242 -16.94 19.23 8.64
C GLU A 242 -18.08 18.81 7.70
N ASP A 243 -19.14 18.21 8.26
CA ASP A 243 -20.28 17.69 7.49
C ASP A 243 -20.98 18.76 6.63
N GLY A 244 -21.02 20.00 7.11
CA GLY A 244 -21.59 21.14 6.36
C GLY A 244 -20.80 21.54 5.12
N GLU A 245 -19.57 21.08 4.99
CA GLU A 245 -18.62 21.44 3.92
C GLU A 245 -18.30 20.25 3.00
N LYS A 246 -19.07 19.16 3.08
CA LYS A 246 -18.85 17.91 2.34
C LYS A 246 -18.54 18.09 0.85
N GLN A 247 -19.15 19.09 0.20
CA GLN A 247 -18.99 19.32 -1.24
C GLN A 247 -17.57 19.81 -1.60
N ILE A 248 -16.90 20.55 -0.71
CA ILE A 248 -15.58 21.14 -0.94
C ILE A 248 -14.51 20.09 -1.23
N PRO A 249 -14.27 19.04 -0.42
CA PRO A 249 -13.22 18.06 -0.69
C PRO A 249 -13.43 17.30 -2.00
N ILE A 250 -14.68 17.06 -2.40
CA ILE A 250 -15.01 16.38 -3.67
C ILE A 250 -14.58 17.26 -4.84
N GLU A 251 -14.99 18.53 -4.83
CA GLU A 251 -14.60 19.50 -5.87
C GLU A 251 -13.09 19.74 -5.87
N MET A 252 -12.47 19.79 -4.69
CA MET A 252 -11.06 20.05 -4.52
C MET A 252 -10.20 18.93 -5.11
N ASP A 253 -10.56 17.65 -4.89
CA ASP A 253 -9.84 16.52 -5.49
C ASP A 253 -9.95 16.52 -7.03
N ILE A 254 -11.11 16.91 -7.57
CA ILE A 254 -11.32 17.03 -9.02
C ILE A 254 -10.46 18.16 -9.60
N VAL A 255 -10.47 19.32 -8.95
CA VAL A 255 -9.72 20.49 -9.41
C VAL A 255 -8.22 20.29 -9.26
N GLN A 256 -7.75 19.70 -8.16
CA GLN A 256 -6.32 19.44 -7.96
C GLN A 256 -5.78 18.55 -9.07
N LYS A 257 -6.48 17.45 -9.41
CA LYS A 257 -6.10 16.57 -10.53
C LYS A 257 -6.03 17.31 -11.87
N ALA A 258 -6.99 18.21 -12.12
CA ALA A 258 -6.99 19.02 -13.33
C ALA A 258 -5.82 20.02 -13.36
N VAL A 259 -5.52 20.64 -12.23
CA VAL A 259 -4.36 21.54 -12.08
C VAL A 259 -3.05 20.79 -12.29
N ASP A 260 -2.89 19.62 -11.67
CA ASP A 260 -1.68 18.81 -11.80
C ASP A 260 -1.45 18.37 -13.26
N LEU A 261 -2.53 17.98 -13.95
CA LEU A 261 -2.47 17.60 -15.36
C LEU A 261 -2.12 18.80 -16.24
N TYR A 262 -2.74 19.96 -15.99
CA TYR A 262 -2.42 21.22 -16.68
C TYR A 262 -0.94 21.59 -16.49
N VAL A 263 -0.44 21.58 -15.26
CA VAL A 263 0.95 21.93 -14.94
C VAL A 263 1.93 20.93 -15.56
N LYS A 264 1.58 19.64 -15.57
CA LYS A 264 2.40 18.59 -16.19
C LYS A 264 2.60 18.86 -17.68
N GLU A 265 1.56 19.28 -18.39
CA GLU A 265 1.56 19.50 -19.84
C GLU A 265 2.06 20.89 -20.23
N GLN A 266 1.57 21.95 -19.58
CA GLN A 266 1.82 23.35 -19.94
C GLN A 266 3.01 23.97 -19.20
N LYS A 267 3.52 23.31 -18.15
CA LYS A 267 4.59 23.81 -17.25
C LYS A 267 4.30 25.15 -16.57
N GLU A 268 3.05 25.61 -16.62
CA GLU A 268 2.56 26.81 -15.95
C GLU A 268 1.33 26.44 -15.11
N TYR A 269 1.04 27.25 -14.09
CA TYR A 269 -0.18 27.10 -13.30
C TYR A 269 -1.39 27.70 -14.03
N PRO A 270 -2.58 27.09 -13.93
CA PRO A 270 -3.81 27.62 -14.52
C PRO A 270 -4.33 28.80 -13.70
N MET A 271 -3.63 29.93 -13.78
CA MET A 271 -3.93 31.18 -13.09
C MET A 271 -3.60 32.38 -14.00
N LEU A 272 -4.24 33.51 -13.76
CA LEU A 272 -3.85 34.75 -14.44
C LEU A 272 -2.47 35.20 -13.93
N LYS A 273 -1.57 35.57 -14.84
CA LYS A 273 -0.16 35.90 -14.54
C LYS A 273 0.04 36.94 -13.44
N PHE A 274 -0.94 37.81 -13.21
CA PHE A 274 -0.89 38.90 -12.24
C PHE A 274 -2.03 38.85 -11.22
N ASP A 275 -2.62 37.68 -10.95
CA ASP A 275 -3.63 37.57 -9.90
C ASP A 275 -2.98 37.53 -8.51
N PRO A 276 -3.12 38.58 -7.68
CA PRO A 276 -2.53 38.60 -6.34
C PRO A 276 -3.14 37.56 -5.40
N GLN A 277 -4.34 37.05 -5.71
CA GLN A 277 -5.00 36.00 -4.95
C GLN A 277 -4.68 34.61 -5.48
N ARG A 278 -4.01 34.50 -6.64
CA ARG A 278 -3.65 33.22 -7.27
C ARG A 278 -4.85 32.28 -7.43
N ARG A 279 -5.99 32.82 -7.85
CA ARG A 279 -7.19 32.03 -8.13
C ARG A 279 -6.93 31.02 -9.24
N VAL A 280 -7.44 29.81 -9.05
CA VAL A 280 -7.50 28.81 -10.14
C VAL A 280 -8.44 29.34 -11.22
N ASN A 281 -7.93 29.39 -12.44
CA ASN A 281 -8.67 29.83 -13.62
C ASN A 281 -9.39 28.65 -14.26
N TYR A 282 -10.66 28.45 -13.87
CA TYR A 282 -11.47 27.35 -14.39
C TYR A 282 -11.74 27.44 -15.89
N TYR A 283 -11.72 28.64 -16.49
CA TYR A 283 -11.91 28.76 -17.94
C TYR A 283 -10.78 28.08 -18.71
N GLN A 284 -9.53 28.22 -18.27
CA GLN A 284 -8.39 27.53 -18.88
C GLN A 284 -8.52 26.01 -18.74
N LEU A 285 -8.94 25.54 -17.56
CA LEU A 285 -9.13 24.12 -17.31
C LEU A 285 -10.31 23.52 -18.09
N LEU A 286 -11.37 24.28 -18.35
CA LEU A 286 -12.53 23.84 -19.14
C LEU A 286 -12.24 23.84 -20.64
N GLN A 287 -11.59 24.89 -21.15
CA GLN A 287 -11.28 25.03 -22.57
C GLN A 287 -10.35 23.92 -23.07
N GLU A 288 -9.36 23.56 -22.26
CA GLU A 288 -8.40 22.49 -22.54
C GLU A 288 -8.88 21.12 -22.04
N HIS A 289 -10.16 21.01 -21.64
CA HIS A 289 -10.82 19.76 -21.23
C HIS A 289 -10.22 19.02 -20.02
N TYR A 290 -9.42 19.70 -19.18
CA TYR A 290 -8.96 19.16 -17.89
C TYR A 290 -10.08 19.08 -16.84
N LEU A 291 -11.07 19.97 -16.94
CA LEU A 291 -12.32 19.93 -16.16
C LEU A 291 -13.52 19.69 -17.07
N LYS A 292 -14.53 18.98 -16.54
CA LYS A 292 -15.82 18.76 -17.23
C LYS A 292 -16.83 19.87 -16.95
N ALA A 293 -16.80 20.42 -15.73
CA ALA A 293 -17.67 21.49 -15.26
C ALA A 293 -16.90 22.35 -14.26
N ALA A 294 -17.27 23.63 -14.16
CA ALA A 294 -16.71 24.51 -13.15
C ALA A 294 -17.26 24.10 -11.76
N PRO A 295 -16.41 23.99 -10.73
CA PRO A 295 -16.87 23.81 -9.36
C PRO A 295 -17.62 25.06 -8.87
N GLU A 296 -18.48 24.90 -7.86
CA GLU A 296 -19.11 26.04 -7.19
C GLU A 296 -18.11 26.76 -6.28
N THR A 297 -17.18 25.99 -5.69
CA THR A 297 -16.15 26.52 -4.80
C THR A 297 -15.01 27.16 -5.58
N GLN A 298 -14.62 28.38 -5.22
CA GLN A 298 -13.40 29.01 -5.73
C GLN A 298 -12.17 28.54 -4.94
N PHE A 299 -11.21 27.97 -5.66
CA PHE A 299 -9.92 27.51 -5.16
C PHE A 299 -8.79 28.46 -5.55
N TYR A 300 -7.71 28.43 -4.76
CA TYR A 300 -6.53 29.26 -4.90
C TYR A 300 -5.29 28.39 -4.88
N ILE A 301 -4.32 28.67 -5.73
CA ILE A 301 -3.05 27.94 -5.81
C ILE A 301 -2.13 28.45 -4.71
N THR A 302 -1.61 27.53 -3.92
CA THR A 302 -0.68 27.82 -2.83
C THR A 302 0.78 27.81 -3.31
N ASP A 303 1.69 28.28 -2.44
CA ASP A 303 3.13 28.17 -2.66
C ASP A 303 3.68 26.76 -2.39
N LEU A 304 2.86 25.88 -1.81
CA LEU A 304 3.25 24.54 -1.40
C LEU A 304 3.02 23.56 -2.56
N ASP A 305 4.02 23.45 -3.42
CA ASP A 305 4.09 22.44 -4.50
C ASP A 305 2.86 22.43 -5.44
N GLY A 306 2.22 23.58 -5.64
CA GLY A 306 1.06 23.69 -6.52
C GLY A 306 -0.25 23.16 -5.94
N LEU A 307 -0.31 22.83 -4.64
CA LEU A 307 -1.54 22.46 -3.98
C LEU A 307 -2.56 23.61 -3.99
N ILE A 308 -3.83 23.28 -4.13
CA ILE A 308 -4.93 24.23 -4.07
C ILE A 308 -5.55 24.29 -2.67
N THR A 309 -6.18 25.41 -2.34
CA THR A 309 -6.94 25.60 -1.12
C THR A 309 -8.22 26.37 -1.39
N HIS A 310 -9.26 26.13 -0.59
CA HIS A 310 -10.49 26.93 -0.60
C HIS A 310 -10.34 28.22 0.25
N ILE A 311 -9.29 28.30 1.07
CA ILE A 311 -9.04 29.45 1.95
C ILE A 311 -8.41 30.56 1.12
N LYS A 312 -9.09 31.71 1.07
CA LYS A 312 -8.59 32.87 0.37
C LYS A 312 -7.24 33.32 0.98
N PRO A 313 -6.16 33.43 0.19
CA PRO A 313 -4.88 33.85 0.72
C PRO A 313 -4.99 35.27 1.25
N GLN A 314 -4.59 35.46 2.51
CA GLN A 314 -4.47 36.79 3.09
C GLN A 314 -3.27 37.48 2.44
N LYS A 315 -3.40 38.76 2.05
CA LYS A 315 -2.27 39.54 1.56
C LYS A 315 -1.17 39.49 2.63
N LYS A 316 -0.03 38.87 2.33
CA LYS A 316 1.19 39.11 3.11
C LYS A 316 1.45 40.61 3.03
N ASN A 317 1.22 41.33 4.12
CA ASN A 317 1.82 42.64 4.27
C ASN A 317 3.32 42.41 4.19
N SER A 318 3.93 42.91 3.12
CA SER A 318 5.37 43.04 2.96
C SER A 318 5.89 43.98 4.04
N SER A 319 6.05 43.46 5.25
CA SER A 319 6.66 44.13 6.38
C SER A 319 7.27 43.06 7.28
N LEU A 320 8.41 42.56 6.85
CA LEU A 320 9.53 42.15 7.71
C LEU A 320 10.76 42.13 6.80
N SER A 321 11.40 43.30 6.86
CA SER A 321 12.78 43.64 6.51
C SER A 321 13.80 42.64 7.04
#